data_AF-A0A427YR68-F1
#
_entry.id   AF-A0A427YR68-F1
#
_cell.length_a   1.000
_cell.length_b   1.000
_cell.length_c   1.000
_cell.angle_alpha   90.00
_cell.angle_beta   90.00
_cell.angle_gamma   90.00
#
_symmetry.space_group_name_H-M   'P 1'
#
loop_
_entity.id
_entity.type
_entity.pdbx_description
1 polymer ?
#
loop_
_entity_poly.entity_id
_entity_poly.type
_entity_poly.pdbx_seq_one_letter_code
_entity_poly.pdbx_strand_id
1 'polypeptide(L)'
;MPAPTLSNEVFWETADDHLIRYSGSGDFVRRVITKASGCTLYDSDGKPIIDWTSGQMSAMLGHAHPEIIATVNDAMSTLDHLFSGFVTRPVVDAAAMLSSMLPESLSKVMFLNTGAESNEAALRLAKLYTGKHEVVSFSASWHGMTQGAAAATFSAGRKGYGPTAPGQLVLPTPNAFRSPFRKQDGSHNWEAELDFGWGLIDCQSTGSLACCLIEPILSSGGVLELPAGYLAALKKHCEKRGMLLILDEAQTGVASAKEAYQYPVLVLNYAWYGCVSQDETSS
;
A
#
# COMPACT_ATOMS: atom_id res chain seq x y z
N MET A 1 -35.39 12.96 5.12
CA MET A 1 -35.26 14.42 5.31
C MET A 1 -33.81 14.77 5.03
N PRO A 2 -33.47 15.77 4.20
CA PRO A 2 -32.08 16.22 4.15
C PRO A 2 -31.69 16.68 5.55
N ALA A 3 -30.58 16.16 6.08
CA ALA A 3 -30.07 16.60 7.38
C ALA A 3 -29.83 18.12 7.31
N PRO A 4 -30.17 18.89 8.36
CA PRO A 4 -29.85 20.31 8.37
C PRO A 4 -28.34 20.45 8.22
N THR A 5 -27.90 21.10 7.14
CA THR A 5 -26.50 21.49 6.97
C THR A 5 -26.17 22.49 8.06
N LEU A 6 -25.38 22.06 9.05
CA LEU A 6 -24.76 22.96 10.02
C LEU A 6 -24.08 24.11 9.28
N SER A 7 -24.02 25.30 9.88
CA SER A 7 -23.09 26.31 9.38
C SER A 7 -21.66 25.76 9.46
N ASN A 8 -20.76 26.23 8.59
CA ASN A 8 -19.38 25.75 8.59
C ASN A 8 -18.69 25.93 9.96
N GLU A 9 -19.04 26.99 10.70
CA GLU A 9 -18.54 27.21 12.05
C GLU A 9 -18.99 26.11 13.03
N VAL A 10 -20.30 25.87 13.10
CA VAL A 10 -20.86 24.82 13.98
C VAL A 10 -20.37 23.43 13.56
N PHE A 11 -20.19 23.18 12.26
CA PHE A 11 -19.61 21.94 11.75
C PHE A 11 -18.19 21.69 12.31
N TRP A 12 -17.33 22.71 12.29
CA TRP A 12 -15.94 22.56 12.73
C TRP A 12 -15.81 22.49 14.26
N GLU A 13 -16.66 23.20 15.01
CA GLU A 13 -16.77 23.03 16.46
C GLU A 13 -17.18 21.59 16.80
N THR A 14 -18.24 21.10 16.15
CA THR A 14 -18.71 19.72 16.30
C THR A 14 -17.63 18.70 15.92
N ALA A 15 -16.87 18.96 14.85
CA ALA A 15 -15.77 18.08 14.43
C ALA A 15 -14.63 18.06 15.46
N ASP A 16 -14.28 19.21 16.03
CA ASP A 16 -13.23 19.31 17.04
C ASP A 16 -13.62 18.61 18.35
N ASP A 17 -14.91 18.67 18.72
CA ASP A 17 -15.43 18.04 19.93
C ASP A 17 -15.56 16.51 19.82
N HIS A 18 -15.69 15.98 18.60
CA HIS A 18 -16.12 14.60 18.39
C HIS A 18 -15.20 13.75 17.51
N LEU A 19 -14.25 14.34 16.79
CA LEU A 19 -13.36 13.60 15.88
C LEU A 19 -11.91 13.69 16.34
N ILE A 20 -11.23 12.54 16.24
CA ILE A 20 -9.78 12.45 16.38
C ILE A 20 -9.21 12.05 15.03
N ARG A 21 -8.16 12.74 14.60
CA ARG A 21 -7.41 12.35 13.41
C ARG A 21 -6.44 11.23 13.75
N TYR A 22 -6.55 10.11 13.04
CA TYR A 22 -5.84 8.87 13.38
C TYR A 22 -4.30 8.91 13.18
N SER A 23 -3.77 9.80 12.34
CA SER A 23 -2.32 9.90 12.12
C SER A 23 -1.86 11.24 11.54
N GLY A 24 -0.58 11.57 11.77
CA GLY A 24 0.09 12.79 11.31
C GLY A 24 0.16 13.87 12.39
N SER A 25 1.15 14.76 12.29
CA SER A 25 1.23 15.97 13.10
C SER A 25 0.40 17.08 12.44
N GLY A 26 -0.86 17.26 12.86
CA GLY A 26 -1.67 18.41 12.46
C GLY A 26 -3.17 18.15 12.48
N ASP A 27 -3.92 19.25 12.44
CA ASP A 27 -5.39 19.24 12.47
C ASP A 27 -5.99 18.78 11.14
N PHE A 28 -7.31 18.57 11.13
CA PHE A 28 -8.05 18.44 9.89
C PHE A 28 -7.86 19.70 9.04
N VAL A 29 -7.71 19.53 7.72
CA VAL A 29 -7.76 20.65 6.79
C VAL A 29 -9.17 21.25 6.88
N ARG A 30 -9.27 22.54 7.25
CA ARG A 30 -10.55 23.25 7.48
C ARG A 30 -11.26 23.59 6.16
N ARG A 31 -11.66 22.54 5.43
CA ARG A 31 -12.39 22.56 4.15
C ARG A 31 -13.48 21.49 4.19
N VAL A 32 -14.75 21.89 4.08
CA VAL A 32 -15.87 20.94 4.02
C VAL A 32 -16.06 20.50 2.58
N ILE A 33 -15.75 19.24 2.27
CA ILE A 33 -15.93 18.67 0.92
C ILE A 33 -17.35 18.14 0.79
N THR A 34 -18.06 18.53 -0.27
CA THR A 34 -19.49 18.19 -0.47
C THR A 34 -19.73 17.34 -1.72
N LYS A 35 -18.83 17.36 -2.69
CA LYS A 35 -18.94 16.59 -3.92
C LYS A 35 -17.56 16.21 -4.45
N ALA A 36 -17.48 15.09 -5.17
CA ALA A 36 -16.32 14.68 -5.93
C ALA A 36 -16.76 14.10 -7.28
N SER A 37 -16.01 14.35 -8.35
CA SER A 37 -16.28 13.84 -9.70
C SER A 37 -15.00 13.82 -10.51
N GLY A 38 -14.66 12.68 -11.13
CA GLY A 38 -13.40 12.53 -11.86
C GLY A 38 -12.21 12.82 -10.95
N CYS A 39 -11.35 13.77 -11.32
CA CYS A 39 -10.20 14.20 -10.52
C CYS A 39 -10.48 15.48 -9.69
N THR A 40 -11.74 15.90 -9.54
CA THR A 40 -12.08 17.18 -8.88
C THR A 40 -12.97 16.96 -7.65
N LEU A 41 -12.58 17.59 -6.54
CA LEU A 41 -13.39 17.77 -5.35
C LEU A 41 -14.04 19.15 -5.38
N TYR A 42 -15.20 19.30 -4.74
CA TYR A 42 -15.88 20.57 -4.56
C TYR A 42 -16.15 20.78 -3.07
N ASP A 43 -15.81 21.95 -2.56
CA ASP A 43 -16.12 22.32 -1.19
C ASP A 43 -17.58 22.81 -1.02
N SER A 44 -17.96 23.18 0.21
CA SER A 44 -19.28 23.70 0.55
C SER A 44 -19.65 24.98 -0.19
N ASP A 45 -18.67 25.75 -0.63
CA ASP A 45 -18.87 26.99 -1.39
C ASP A 45 -18.92 26.72 -2.91
N GLY A 46 -18.85 25.45 -3.31
CA GLY A 46 -18.82 25.02 -4.70
C GLY A 46 -17.49 25.21 -5.39
N LYS A 47 -16.42 25.57 -4.67
CA LYS A 47 -15.10 25.82 -5.26
C LYS A 47 -14.46 24.48 -5.66
N PRO A 48 -14.01 24.34 -6.93
CA PRO A 48 -13.32 23.13 -7.38
C PRO A 48 -11.88 23.07 -6.83
N ILE A 49 -11.44 21.85 -6.52
CA ILE A 49 -10.10 21.49 -6.06
C ILE A 49 -9.66 20.28 -6.87
N ILE A 50 -8.55 20.40 -7.61
CA ILE A 50 -7.98 19.28 -8.34
C ILE A 50 -7.30 18.33 -7.34
N ASP A 51 -7.73 17.08 -7.32
CA ASP A 51 -7.19 16.04 -6.45
C ASP A 51 -5.97 15.35 -7.09
N TRP A 52 -4.79 15.89 -6.80
CA TRP A 52 -3.51 15.28 -7.15
C TRP A 52 -3.09 14.12 -6.23
N THR A 53 -3.93 13.77 -5.25
CA THR A 53 -3.68 12.67 -4.32
C THR A 53 -4.47 11.42 -4.64
N SER A 54 -5.51 11.52 -5.48
CA SER A 54 -6.46 10.44 -5.78
C SER A 54 -7.05 9.81 -4.50
N GLY A 55 -7.46 10.64 -3.53
CA GLY A 55 -8.03 10.18 -2.26
C GLY A 55 -7.08 9.28 -1.44
N GLN A 56 -5.77 9.54 -1.46
CA GLN A 56 -4.70 8.64 -1.01
C GLN A 56 -4.49 7.43 -1.94
N MET A 57 -4.28 7.72 -3.23
CA MET A 57 -3.95 6.77 -4.29
C MET A 57 -5.02 5.70 -4.56
N SER A 58 -6.26 5.93 -4.18
CA SER A 58 -7.35 4.94 -4.26
C SER A 58 -8.40 5.27 -5.34
N ALA A 59 -8.61 6.54 -5.69
CA ALA A 59 -9.65 6.99 -6.61
C ALA A 59 -9.18 7.01 -8.09
N MET A 60 -8.62 5.90 -8.54
CA MET A 60 -7.93 5.82 -9.83
C MET A 60 -8.85 5.98 -11.05
N LEU A 61 -10.06 5.41 -11.00
CA LEU A 61 -11.07 5.53 -12.04
C LEU A 61 -11.80 6.89 -11.97
N GLY A 62 -11.31 7.78 -11.10
CA GLY A 62 -11.97 9.01 -10.73
C GLY A 62 -13.04 8.81 -9.68
N HIS A 63 -13.29 9.89 -8.93
CA HIS A 63 -14.37 9.97 -7.97
C HIS A 63 -15.74 9.83 -8.67
N ALA A 64 -16.67 9.16 -8.00
CA ALA A 64 -18.06 9.00 -8.46
C ALA A 64 -18.20 8.39 -9.86
N HIS A 65 -17.38 7.39 -10.20
CA HIS A 65 -17.47 6.70 -11.50
C HIS A 65 -18.86 6.04 -11.69
N PRO A 66 -19.60 6.34 -12.79
CA PRO A 66 -20.99 5.90 -12.95
C PRO A 66 -21.22 4.40 -12.83
N GLU A 67 -20.33 3.57 -13.40
CA GLU A 67 -20.45 2.11 -13.34
C GLU A 67 -20.25 1.56 -11.93
N ILE A 68 -19.36 2.17 -11.13
CA ILE A 68 -19.14 1.76 -9.73
C ILE A 68 -20.39 2.09 -8.92
N ILE A 69 -20.95 3.29 -9.10
CA ILE A 69 -22.19 3.72 -8.43
C ILE A 69 -23.33 2.76 -8.75
N ALA A 70 -23.53 2.44 -10.03
CA ALA A 70 -24.57 1.50 -10.46
C ALA A 70 -24.38 0.12 -9.82
N THR A 71 -23.16 -0.42 -9.85
CA THR A 71 -22.83 -1.74 -9.29
C THR A 71 -23.05 -1.79 -7.78
N VAL A 72 -22.60 -0.77 -7.05
CA VAL A 72 -22.77 -0.69 -5.59
C VAL A 72 -24.24 -0.57 -5.22
N ASN A 73 -25.01 0.28 -5.92
CA ASN A 73 -26.44 0.44 -5.66
C ASN A 73 -27.22 -0.87 -5.88
N ASP A 74 -26.92 -1.58 -6.97
CA ASP A 74 -27.53 -2.88 -7.25
C ASP A 74 -27.20 -3.92 -6.18
N ALA A 75 -25.92 -4.05 -5.83
CA ALA A 75 -25.46 -4.97 -4.79
C ALA A 75 -26.07 -4.66 -3.42
N MET A 76 -26.11 -3.39 -3.00
CA MET A 76 -26.71 -3.01 -1.71
C MET A 76 -28.22 -3.24 -1.66
N SER A 77 -28.91 -3.22 -2.79
CA SER A 77 -30.35 -3.49 -2.85
C SER A 77 -30.70 -4.98 -2.77
N THR A 78 -29.71 -5.87 -2.95
CA THR A 78 -29.94 -7.32 -3.12
C THR A 78 -29.14 -8.20 -2.19
N LEU A 79 -27.89 -7.84 -1.88
CA LEU A 79 -26.92 -8.66 -1.15
C LEU A 79 -25.85 -7.77 -0.49
N ASP A 80 -26.22 -7.07 0.57
CA ASP A 80 -25.39 -6.07 1.25
C ASP A 80 -24.27 -6.67 2.11
N HIS A 81 -24.56 -7.70 2.90
CA HIS A 81 -23.58 -8.34 3.77
C HIS A 81 -23.91 -9.80 4.10
N LEU A 82 -22.87 -10.61 4.29
CA LEU A 82 -22.98 -12.02 4.64
C LEU A 82 -21.99 -12.39 5.74
N PHE A 83 -22.33 -13.45 6.47
CA PHE A 83 -21.37 -14.16 7.31
C PHE A 83 -20.20 -14.71 6.47
N SER A 84 -18.99 -14.65 7.00
CA SER A 84 -17.73 -14.97 6.30
C SER A 84 -17.59 -16.40 5.77
N GLY A 85 -18.43 -17.33 6.24
CA GLY A 85 -18.48 -18.69 5.70
C GLY A 85 -19.27 -18.85 4.40
N PHE A 86 -20.06 -17.84 4.00
CA PHE A 86 -20.80 -17.86 2.74
C PHE A 86 -19.97 -17.28 1.60
N VAL A 87 -20.22 -17.78 0.39
CA VAL A 87 -19.51 -17.38 -0.83
C VAL A 87 -20.53 -16.89 -1.86
N THR A 88 -20.19 -15.85 -2.61
CA THR A 88 -21.05 -15.23 -3.62
C THR A 88 -20.39 -15.21 -4.98
N ARG A 89 -21.20 -15.13 -6.03
CA ARG A 89 -20.70 -15.10 -7.41
C ARG A 89 -19.73 -13.93 -7.66
N PRO A 90 -19.99 -12.67 -7.21
CA PRO A 90 -19.05 -11.57 -7.37
C PRO A 90 -17.68 -11.83 -6.73
N VAL A 91 -17.63 -12.45 -5.55
CA VAL A 91 -16.36 -12.77 -4.86
C VAL A 91 -15.56 -13.81 -5.64
N VAL A 92 -16.21 -14.86 -6.16
CA VAL A 92 -15.54 -15.90 -6.96
C VAL A 92 -15.06 -15.34 -8.30
N ASP A 93 -15.90 -14.57 -8.99
CA ASP A 93 -15.56 -13.97 -10.28
C ASP A 93 -14.41 -12.96 -10.14
N ALA A 94 -14.42 -12.13 -9.08
CA ALA A 94 -13.31 -11.24 -8.78
C ALA A 94 -12.02 -12.01 -8.48
N ALA A 95 -12.06 -13.05 -7.63
CA ALA A 95 -10.88 -13.86 -7.34
C ALA A 95 -10.28 -14.52 -8.59
N ALA A 96 -11.13 -15.04 -9.49
CA ALA A 96 -10.72 -15.64 -10.75
C ALA A 96 -10.10 -14.61 -11.70
N MET A 97 -10.75 -13.44 -11.86
CA MET A 97 -10.23 -12.34 -12.67
C MET A 97 -8.85 -11.89 -12.19
N LEU A 98 -8.69 -11.68 -10.88
CA LEU A 98 -7.44 -11.24 -10.29
C LEU A 98 -6.33 -12.26 -10.47
N SER A 99 -6.61 -13.53 -10.20
CA SER A 99 -5.65 -14.61 -10.39
C SER A 99 -5.22 -14.75 -11.86
N SER A 100 -6.10 -14.44 -12.82
CA SER A 100 -5.78 -14.49 -14.26
C SER A 100 -4.80 -13.42 -14.74
N MET A 101 -4.65 -12.33 -13.97
CA MET A 101 -3.69 -11.25 -14.25
C MET A 101 -2.33 -11.49 -13.58
N LEU A 102 -2.22 -12.55 -12.78
CA LEU A 102 -1.05 -12.89 -12.00
C LEU A 102 -0.37 -14.15 -12.55
N PRO A 103 0.87 -14.43 -12.13
CA PRO A 103 1.55 -15.69 -12.42
C PRO A 103 0.77 -16.88 -11.89
N GLU A 104 0.93 -18.04 -12.53
CA GLU A 104 0.25 -19.29 -12.11
C GLU A 104 0.53 -19.68 -10.64
N SER A 105 1.69 -19.29 -10.11
CA SER A 105 2.06 -19.51 -8.71
C SER A 105 1.25 -18.67 -7.70
N LEU A 106 0.51 -17.66 -8.15
CA LEU A 106 -0.31 -16.75 -7.35
C LEU A 106 -1.80 -16.90 -7.71
N SER A 107 -2.36 -18.07 -7.38
CA SER A 107 -3.69 -18.51 -7.80
C SER A 107 -4.76 -18.51 -6.69
N LYS A 108 -4.45 -17.95 -5.53
CA LYS A 108 -5.36 -17.88 -4.37
C LYS A 108 -5.44 -16.45 -3.87
N VAL A 109 -6.67 -16.01 -3.59
CA VAL A 109 -6.97 -14.64 -3.17
C VAL A 109 -7.73 -14.69 -1.84
N MET A 110 -7.36 -13.78 -0.94
CA MET A 110 -8.09 -13.48 0.29
C MET A 110 -8.48 -12.00 0.24
N PHE A 111 -9.78 -11.71 0.31
CA PHE A 111 -10.27 -10.34 0.35
C PHE A 111 -10.34 -9.84 1.79
N LEU A 112 -9.82 -8.63 2.02
CA LEU A 112 -9.79 -7.93 3.30
C LEU A 112 -10.16 -6.45 3.06
N ASN A 113 -10.36 -5.69 4.12
CA ASN A 113 -10.91 -4.34 4.01
C ASN A 113 -9.84 -3.27 3.83
N THR A 114 -8.61 -3.51 4.31
CA THR A 114 -7.52 -2.54 4.23
C THR A 114 -6.19 -3.17 3.84
N GLY A 115 -5.27 -2.35 3.30
CA GLY A 115 -3.89 -2.79 3.04
C GLY A 115 -3.15 -3.25 4.29
N ALA A 116 -3.42 -2.62 5.43
CA ALA A 116 -2.83 -3.01 6.70
C ALA A 116 -3.26 -4.44 7.09
N GLU A 117 -4.55 -4.77 6.99
CA GLU A 117 -5.06 -6.12 7.24
C GLU A 117 -4.49 -7.15 6.27
N SER A 118 -4.38 -6.78 4.99
CA SER A 118 -3.72 -7.60 3.98
C SER A 118 -2.28 -7.94 4.38
N ASN A 119 -1.52 -6.93 4.84
CA ASN A 119 -0.18 -7.16 5.36
C ASN A 119 -0.16 -8.00 6.65
N GLU A 120 -1.11 -7.84 7.58
CA GLU A 120 -1.22 -8.75 8.74
C GLU A 120 -1.41 -10.21 8.31
N ALA A 121 -2.30 -10.45 7.33
CA ALA A 121 -2.54 -11.78 6.80
C ALA A 121 -1.28 -12.34 6.10
N ALA A 122 -0.59 -11.51 5.30
CA ALA A 122 0.66 -11.86 4.63
C ALA A 122 1.73 -12.31 5.63
N LEU A 123 1.95 -11.49 6.66
CA LEU A 123 2.92 -11.74 7.71
C LEU A 123 2.56 -13.02 8.47
N ARG A 124 1.29 -13.24 8.80
CA ARG A 124 0.84 -14.45 9.49
C ARG A 124 1.03 -15.70 8.64
N LEU A 125 0.70 -15.66 7.35
CA LEU A 125 0.90 -16.77 6.42
C LEU A 125 2.38 -17.10 6.25
N ALA A 126 3.25 -16.09 6.13
CA ALA A 126 4.69 -16.30 6.02
C ALA A 126 5.28 -16.96 7.26
N LYS A 127 4.90 -16.50 8.45
CA LYS A 127 5.32 -17.09 9.72
C LYS A 127 4.81 -18.53 9.87
N LEU A 128 3.56 -18.78 9.51
CA LEU A 128 2.97 -20.12 9.54
C LEU A 128 3.68 -21.09 8.59
N TYR A 129 3.95 -20.65 7.34
CA TYR A 129 4.59 -21.48 6.33
C TYR A 129 6.04 -21.80 6.68
N THR A 130 6.79 -20.80 7.15
CA THR A 130 8.23 -20.97 7.44
C THR A 130 8.51 -21.52 8.84
N GLY A 131 7.56 -21.42 9.78
CA GLY A 131 7.79 -21.68 11.20
C GLY A 131 8.69 -20.64 11.88
N LYS A 132 8.93 -19.50 11.22
CA LYS A 132 9.86 -18.43 11.63
C LYS A 132 9.09 -17.14 11.99
N HIS A 133 9.76 -16.11 12.51
CA HIS A 133 9.05 -14.92 13.02
C HIS A 133 9.62 -13.54 12.64
N GLU A 134 10.85 -13.47 12.15
CA GLU A 134 11.52 -12.21 11.82
C GLU A 134 11.12 -11.72 10.43
N VAL A 135 10.90 -10.41 10.33
CA VAL A 135 10.43 -9.70 9.15
C VAL A 135 11.47 -8.65 8.79
N VAL A 136 11.87 -8.61 7.51
CA VAL A 136 12.79 -7.61 6.97
C VAL A 136 12.00 -6.63 6.10
N SER A 137 12.10 -5.33 6.37
CA SER A 137 11.47 -4.28 5.55
C SER A 137 12.43 -3.11 5.31
N PHE A 138 12.14 -2.29 4.30
CA PHE A 138 12.96 -1.13 3.98
C PHE A 138 12.89 -0.04 5.05
N SER A 139 13.99 0.70 5.23
CA SER A 139 14.10 1.82 6.18
C SER A 139 13.14 2.99 5.92
N ALA A 140 12.55 3.08 4.72
CA ALA A 140 11.57 4.11 4.32
C ALA A 140 10.19 3.52 3.99
N SER A 141 9.92 2.29 4.41
CA SER A 141 8.68 1.56 4.10
C SER A 141 7.43 2.15 4.76
N TRP A 142 6.27 1.86 4.14
CA TRP A 142 4.93 2.04 4.69
C TRP A 142 4.04 0.85 4.36
N HIS A 143 3.64 0.10 5.39
CA HIS A 143 2.82 -1.10 5.26
C HIS A 143 1.47 -1.01 5.99
N GLY A 144 1.21 0.12 6.68
CA GLY A 144 -0.04 0.38 7.41
C GLY A 144 0.16 0.60 8.90
N MET A 145 -0.96 0.69 9.63
CA MET A 145 -1.02 1.14 11.03
C MET A 145 -1.60 0.11 12.01
N THR A 146 -1.92 -1.10 11.56
CA THR A 146 -2.23 -2.24 12.47
C THR A 146 -0.93 -2.80 13.07
N GLN A 147 -1.01 -3.60 14.14
CA GLN A 147 0.16 -3.91 14.97
C GLN A 147 1.39 -4.46 14.21
N GLY A 148 1.22 -5.48 13.38
CA GLY A 148 2.29 -6.08 12.58
C GLY A 148 2.71 -5.19 11.42
N ALA A 149 1.75 -4.62 10.71
CA ALA A 149 2.00 -3.68 9.60
C ALA A 149 2.78 -2.43 10.06
N ALA A 150 2.37 -1.81 11.16
CA ALA A 150 3.03 -0.66 11.78
C ALA A 150 4.44 -1.00 12.27
N ALA A 151 4.65 -2.24 12.75
CA ALA A 151 5.95 -2.72 13.16
C ALA A 151 6.92 -2.86 11.98
N ALA A 152 6.40 -3.12 10.78
CA ALA A 152 7.15 -3.16 9.52
C ALA A 152 7.24 -1.78 8.82
N THR A 153 6.42 -0.79 9.18
CA THR A 153 6.48 0.59 8.68
C THR A 153 7.63 1.37 9.33
N PHE A 154 8.57 1.92 8.54
CA PHE A 154 9.70 2.70 9.05
C PHE A 154 9.70 4.19 8.68
N SER A 155 8.87 4.61 7.73
CA SER A 155 8.77 6.01 7.30
C SER A 155 8.11 6.95 8.32
N ALA A 156 7.11 6.47 9.07
CA ALA A 156 6.34 7.27 10.02
C ALA A 156 5.64 6.40 11.10
N GLY A 157 4.92 7.03 12.03
CA GLY A 157 4.00 6.33 12.94
C GLY A 157 4.63 5.52 14.07
N ARG A 158 5.96 5.45 14.19
CA ARG A 158 6.65 4.63 15.22
C ARG A 158 6.88 5.32 16.57
N LYS A 159 6.94 6.66 16.59
CA LYS A 159 7.27 7.42 17.82
C LYS A 159 6.03 7.58 18.70
N GLY A 160 6.18 7.36 20.00
CA GLY A 160 5.12 7.59 21.00
C GLY A 160 4.17 6.42 21.28
N TYR A 161 4.29 5.30 20.54
CA TYR A 161 3.39 4.14 20.66
C TYR A 161 3.94 2.98 21.51
N GLY A 162 5.17 3.08 22.02
CA GLY A 162 5.80 2.01 22.79
C GLY A 162 6.45 0.93 21.91
N PRO A 163 6.89 -0.20 22.48
CA PRO A 163 7.68 -1.17 21.72
C PRO A 163 6.84 -1.75 20.58
N THR A 164 7.40 -1.75 19.38
CA THR A 164 6.81 -2.44 18.23
C THR A 164 6.88 -3.95 18.42
N ALA A 165 6.14 -4.71 17.60
CA ALA A 165 6.26 -6.16 17.59
C ALA A 165 7.73 -6.59 17.44
N PRO A 166 8.21 -7.61 18.18
CA PRO A 166 9.60 -8.07 18.07
C PRO A 166 9.87 -8.74 16.72
N GLY A 167 11.16 -8.88 16.39
CA GLY A 167 11.60 -9.53 15.14
C GLY A 167 11.43 -8.66 13.90
N GLN A 168 11.46 -7.33 14.03
CA GLN A 168 11.46 -6.42 12.89
C GLN A 168 12.89 -5.94 12.61
N LEU A 169 13.37 -6.22 11.41
CA LEU A 169 14.73 -5.91 10.97
C LEU A 169 14.68 -4.96 9.77
N VAL A 170 15.65 -4.06 9.67
CA VAL A 170 15.63 -2.96 8.70
C VAL A 170 16.71 -3.14 7.66
N LEU A 171 16.30 -3.16 6.39
CA LEU A 171 17.19 -3.08 5.24
C LEU A 171 17.28 -1.62 4.76
N PRO A 172 18.48 -1.09 4.43
CA PRO A 172 18.60 0.24 3.83
C PRO A 172 17.78 0.35 2.55
N THR A 173 16.98 1.41 2.44
CA THR A 173 16.24 1.72 1.21
C THR A 173 17.21 2.20 0.13
N PRO A 174 17.18 1.66 -1.10
CA PRO A 174 18.10 2.05 -2.17
C PRO A 174 17.74 3.43 -2.76
N ASN A 175 18.00 4.50 -2.01
CA ASN A 175 17.75 5.87 -2.45
C ASN A 175 19.01 6.44 -3.13
N ALA A 176 19.07 6.37 -4.46
CA ALA A 176 20.20 6.85 -5.25
C ALA A 176 20.56 8.33 -5.03
N PHE A 177 19.66 9.15 -4.49
CA PHE A 177 19.89 10.56 -4.22
C PHE A 177 20.48 10.84 -2.82
N ARG A 178 20.35 9.89 -1.88
CA ARG A 178 20.77 10.06 -0.48
C ARG A 178 21.63 8.93 0.06
N SER A 179 21.84 7.87 -0.73
CA SER A 179 22.58 6.69 -0.28
C SER A 179 24.03 7.05 0.06
N PRO A 180 24.59 6.52 1.17
CA PRO A 180 26.01 6.62 1.46
C PRO A 180 26.89 5.85 0.46
N PHE A 181 26.29 4.98 -0.37
CA PHE A 181 26.96 4.26 -1.46
C PHE A 181 26.91 5.01 -2.80
N ARG A 182 26.45 6.27 -2.78
CA ARG A 182 26.50 7.19 -3.92
C ARG A 182 27.90 7.78 -4.07
N LYS A 183 28.43 7.76 -5.29
CA LYS A 183 29.73 8.36 -5.65
C LYS A 183 29.59 9.83 -6.02
N GLN A 184 30.72 10.55 -6.06
CA GLN A 184 30.76 11.97 -6.45
C GLN A 184 30.28 12.21 -7.89
N ASP A 185 30.47 11.24 -8.78
CA ASP A 185 29.98 11.27 -10.16
C ASP A 185 28.46 11.08 -10.29
N GLY A 186 27.76 10.86 -9.16
CA GLY A 186 26.32 10.67 -9.09
C GLY A 186 25.85 9.24 -9.26
N SER A 187 26.73 8.29 -9.61
CA SER A 187 26.40 6.87 -9.66
C SER A 187 26.14 6.30 -8.26
N HIS A 188 25.27 5.29 -8.18
CA HIS A 188 24.89 4.63 -6.93
C HIS A 188 25.17 3.13 -7.03
N ASN A 189 26.05 2.62 -6.15
CA ASN A 189 26.35 1.19 -6.07
C ASN A 189 25.33 0.51 -5.15
N TRP A 190 24.16 0.24 -5.69
CA TRP A 190 23.05 -0.35 -4.94
C TRP A 190 23.34 -1.81 -4.57
N GLU A 191 24.16 -2.53 -5.35
CA GLU A 191 24.56 -3.91 -5.04
C GLU A 191 25.36 -3.97 -3.74
N ALA A 192 26.37 -3.10 -3.58
CA ALA A 192 27.15 -3.02 -2.37
C ALA A 192 26.31 -2.57 -1.17
N GLU A 193 25.36 -1.66 -1.37
CA GLU A 193 24.41 -1.25 -0.32
C GLU A 193 23.51 -2.40 0.13
N LEU A 194 22.98 -3.17 -0.84
CA LEU A 194 22.15 -4.34 -0.59
C LEU A 194 22.94 -5.42 0.18
N ASP A 195 24.15 -5.75 -0.27
CA ASP A 195 25.01 -6.74 0.40
C ASP A 195 25.40 -6.30 1.81
N PHE A 196 25.74 -5.02 1.99
CA PHE A 196 26.02 -4.46 3.31
C PHE A 196 24.80 -4.57 4.23
N GLY A 197 23.62 -4.17 3.75
CA GLY A 197 22.37 -4.27 4.49
C GLY A 197 22.08 -5.70 4.94
N TRP A 198 22.19 -6.67 4.02
CA TRP A 198 21.99 -8.08 4.35
C TRP A 198 23.04 -8.63 5.33
N GLY A 199 24.29 -8.19 5.25
CA GLY A 199 25.32 -8.54 6.24
C GLY A 199 24.94 -8.07 7.66
N LEU A 200 24.36 -6.88 7.79
CA LEU A 200 23.84 -6.40 9.08
C LEU A 200 22.62 -7.20 9.55
N ILE A 201 21.72 -7.59 8.63
CA ILE A 201 20.57 -8.45 8.96
C ILE A 201 21.04 -9.80 9.50
N ASP A 202 22.03 -10.41 8.86
CA ASP A 202 22.57 -11.71 9.28
C ASP A 202 23.19 -11.66 10.67
N CYS A 203 23.84 -10.54 11.04
CA CYS A 203 24.38 -10.32 12.38
C CYS A 203 23.29 -10.11 13.45
N GLN A 204 22.14 -9.54 13.07
CA GLN A 204 21.04 -9.22 14.00
C GLN A 204 20.06 -10.38 14.17
N SER A 205 19.89 -11.21 13.14
CA SER A 205 18.93 -12.30 13.12
C SER A 205 19.24 -13.34 14.19
N THR A 206 18.18 -13.85 14.80
CA THR A 206 18.19 -15.01 15.70
C THR A 206 18.11 -16.35 14.96
N GLY A 207 18.27 -16.34 13.63
CA GLY A 207 18.11 -17.50 12.76
C GLY A 207 16.65 -17.78 12.38
N SER A 208 15.75 -16.80 12.55
CA SER A 208 14.30 -16.98 12.37
C SER A 208 13.70 -16.01 11.35
N LEU A 209 14.41 -15.78 10.23
CA LEU A 209 13.96 -14.95 9.11
C LEU A 209 12.81 -15.58 8.32
N ALA A 210 11.59 -15.05 8.51
CA ALA A 210 10.37 -15.54 7.88
C ALA A 210 10.13 -14.93 6.49
N CYS A 211 10.17 -13.60 6.38
CA CYS A 211 9.88 -12.93 5.13
C CYS A 211 10.56 -11.55 5.01
N CYS A 212 10.76 -11.12 3.76
CA CYS A 212 11.06 -9.75 3.42
C CYS A 212 9.81 -9.11 2.82
N LEU A 213 9.28 -8.07 3.45
CA LEU A 213 8.09 -7.33 3.02
C LEU A 213 8.52 -5.96 2.49
N ILE A 214 8.25 -5.69 1.21
CA ILE A 214 8.71 -4.48 0.53
C ILE A 214 7.67 -3.94 -0.45
N GLU A 215 7.69 -2.63 -0.66
CA GLU A 215 6.98 -1.97 -1.76
C GLU A 215 7.85 -2.04 -3.04
N PRO A 216 7.31 -2.37 -4.23
CA PRO A 216 8.04 -2.27 -5.50
C PRO A 216 8.45 -0.84 -5.87
N ILE A 217 7.62 0.13 -5.49
CA ILE A 217 7.92 1.56 -5.53
C ILE A 217 7.51 2.13 -4.17
N LEU A 218 8.44 2.70 -3.42
CA LEU A 218 8.15 3.21 -2.08
C LEU A 218 7.50 4.59 -2.20
N SER A 219 6.18 4.66 -2.14
CA SER A 219 5.47 5.92 -2.35
C SER A 219 5.57 6.84 -1.12
N SER A 220 5.19 6.37 0.06
CA SER A 220 5.34 7.12 1.32
C SER A 220 6.81 7.39 1.68
N GLY A 221 7.72 6.55 1.16
CA GLY A 221 9.17 6.75 1.27
C GLY A 221 9.73 7.90 0.41
N GLY A 222 8.89 8.50 -0.44
CA GLY A 222 9.25 9.63 -1.30
C GLY A 222 9.24 9.31 -2.80
N VAL A 223 8.37 8.39 -3.24
CA VAL A 223 8.27 7.91 -4.63
C VAL A 223 9.61 7.39 -5.13
N LEU A 224 10.11 6.34 -4.46
CA LEU A 224 11.42 5.74 -4.75
C LEU A 224 11.25 4.47 -5.57
N GLU A 225 11.71 4.51 -6.81
CA GLU A 225 11.83 3.33 -7.67
C GLU A 225 13.06 2.51 -7.29
N LEU A 226 12.92 1.19 -7.28
CA LEU A 226 14.06 0.30 -7.08
C LEU A 226 14.97 0.30 -8.32
N PRO A 227 16.30 0.29 -8.16
CA PRO A 227 17.23 0.17 -9.28
C PRO A 227 16.95 -1.09 -10.12
N ALA A 228 17.21 -1.01 -11.43
CA ALA A 228 17.07 -2.16 -12.32
C ALA A 228 17.86 -3.37 -11.79
N GLY A 229 17.22 -4.53 -11.70
CA GLY A 229 17.82 -5.76 -11.16
C GLY A 229 17.77 -5.91 -9.64
N TYR A 230 17.44 -4.84 -8.89
CA TYR A 230 17.41 -4.87 -7.42
C TYR A 230 16.43 -5.92 -6.89
N LEU A 231 15.21 -5.96 -7.42
CA LEU A 231 14.18 -6.92 -6.96
C LEU A 231 14.59 -8.38 -7.19
N ALA A 232 15.23 -8.66 -8.33
CA ALA A 232 15.75 -9.99 -8.63
C ALA A 232 16.89 -10.38 -7.69
N ALA A 233 17.78 -9.43 -7.35
CA ALA A 233 18.82 -9.65 -6.35
C ALA A 233 18.21 -9.88 -4.96
N LEU A 234 17.26 -9.04 -4.53
CA LEU A 234 16.58 -9.16 -3.25
C LEU A 234 15.92 -10.54 -3.06
N LYS A 235 15.28 -11.06 -4.11
CA LYS A 235 14.73 -12.43 -4.10
C LYS A 235 15.81 -13.48 -3.88
N LYS A 236 16.95 -13.42 -4.57
CA LYS A 236 18.06 -14.36 -4.37
C LYS A 236 18.56 -14.31 -2.92
N HIS A 237 18.61 -13.13 -2.31
CA HIS A 237 18.95 -12.98 -0.89
C HIS A 237 17.91 -13.63 0.04
N CYS A 238 16.62 -13.52 -0.28
CA CYS A 238 15.55 -14.19 0.47
C CYS A 238 15.65 -15.72 0.34
N GLU A 239 15.82 -16.23 -0.88
CA GLU A 239 15.97 -17.67 -1.17
C GLU A 239 17.16 -18.27 -0.41
N LYS A 240 18.32 -17.60 -0.43
CA LYS A 240 19.51 -18.03 0.32
C LYS A 240 19.27 -18.18 1.82
N ARG A 241 18.31 -17.42 2.38
CA ARG A 241 17.97 -17.40 3.81
C ARG A 241 16.72 -18.21 4.14
N GLY A 242 16.10 -18.85 3.14
CA GLY A 242 14.83 -19.54 3.28
C GLY A 242 13.73 -18.62 3.78
N MET A 243 13.68 -17.39 3.26
CA MET A 243 12.66 -16.39 3.51
C MET A 243 11.67 -16.35 2.33
N LEU A 244 10.44 -15.95 2.60
CA LEU A 244 9.52 -15.51 1.55
C LEU A 244 9.79 -14.06 1.17
N LEU A 245 9.54 -13.68 -0.09
CA LEU A 245 9.49 -12.29 -0.52
C LEU A 245 8.02 -11.91 -0.70
N ILE A 246 7.55 -10.90 0.04
CA ILE A 246 6.21 -10.36 -0.06
C ILE A 246 6.31 -8.98 -0.70
N LEU A 247 5.61 -8.78 -1.80
CA LEU A 247 5.46 -7.45 -2.39
C LEU A 247 4.15 -6.81 -1.89
N ASP A 248 4.26 -5.63 -1.30
CA ASP A 248 3.14 -4.79 -0.93
C ASP A 248 2.77 -3.92 -2.14
N GLU A 249 1.68 -4.28 -2.80
CA GLU A 249 1.18 -3.59 -4.00
C GLU A 249 0.06 -2.59 -3.69
N ALA A 250 -0.18 -2.24 -2.42
CA ALA A 250 -1.31 -1.41 -2.00
C ALA A 250 -1.45 -0.08 -2.75
N GLN A 251 -0.34 0.50 -3.20
CA GLN A 251 -0.33 1.77 -3.92
C GLN A 251 0.09 1.62 -5.40
N THR A 252 0.83 0.58 -5.74
CA THR A 252 1.40 0.37 -7.09
C THR A 252 0.52 -0.49 -8.00
N GLY A 253 -0.15 -1.50 -7.43
CA GLY A 253 -1.11 -2.41 -8.08
C GLY A 253 -0.67 -3.12 -9.35
N VAL A 254 -1.60 -3.92 -9.91
CA VAL A 254 -1.34 -4.93 -10.96
C VAL A 254 -0.94 -4.35 -12.35
N ALA A 255 -1.21 -3.07 -12.64
CA ALA A 255 -0.89 -2.44 -13.93
C ALA A 255 0.59 -2.19 -14.10
N SER A 256 1.16 -1.61 -13.04
CA SER A 256 2.35 -0.78 -13.09
C SER A 256 3.61 -1.64 -13.03
N ALA A 257 3.46 -2.88 -12.55
CA ALA A 257 4.56 -3.76 -12.23
C ALA A 257 4.47 -5.11 -12.95
N LYS A 258 4.02 -5.14 -14.22
CA LYS A 258 4.03 -6.35 -15.05
C LYS A 258 5.39 -7.09 -15.05
N GLU A 259 6.49 -6.37 -14.87
CA GLU A 259 7.84 -6.93 -14.75
C GLU A 259 8.18 -7.49 -13.36
N ALA A 260 7.50 -7.05 -12.28
CA ALA A 260 7.74 -7.52 -10.91
C ALA A 260 7.12 -8.89 -10.61
N TYR A 261 6.13 -9.32 -11.41
CA TYR A 261 5.38 -10.56 -11.22
C TYR A 261 6.14 -11.83 -11.64
N GLN A 262 7.46 -11.90 -11.62
CA GLN A 262 8.16 -13.18 -11.88
C GLN A 262 8.31 -14.08 -10.64
N TYR A 263 7.74 -13.70 -9.49
CA TYR A 263 8.19 -14.24 -8.18
C TYR A 263 7.05 -14.62 -7.22
N PRO A 264 7.18 -15.73 -6.46
CA PRO A 264 6.10 -16.29 -5.65
C PRO A 264 6.08 -15.65 -4.25
N VAL A 265 5.22 -14.66 -4.07
CA VAL A 265 4.32 -14.38 -2.92
C VAL A 265 3.94 -12.90 -3.00
N LEU A 266 2.67 -12.65 -3.29
CA LEU A 266 2.10 -11.33 -3.47
C LEU A 266 0.90 -11.22 -2.57
N VAL A 267 0.82 -10.15 -1.79
CA VAL A 267 -0.43 -9.74 -1.19
C VAL A 267 -0.86 -8.46 -1.89
N LEU A 268 -1.84 -8.63 -2.77
CA LEU A 268 -2.40 -7.54 -3.55
C LEU A 268 -3.30 -6.67 -2.68
N ASN A 269 -3.12 -5.36 -2.81
CA ASN A 269 -4.11 -4.37 -2.46
C ASN A 269 -4.17 -3.37 -3.64
N TYR A 270 -5.35 -2.85 -3.98
CA TYR A 270 -5.59 -2.23 -5.30
C TYR A 270 -5.38 -0.71 -5.29
N ALA A 271 -4.44 -0.27 -6.13
CA ALA A 271 -4.33 1.08 -6.70
C ALA A 271 -3.55 0.99 -8.03
N TRP A 272 -4.05 1.54 -9.12
CA TRP A 272 -3.62 1.36 -10.51
C TRP A 272 -3.56 2.76 -11.11
N TYR A 273 -2.44 3.15 -11.69
CA TYR A 273 -2.26 4.49 -12.25
C TYR A 273 -2.89 4.61 -13.64
N GLY A 274 -3.56 5.74 -13.88
CA GLY A 274 -4.01 6.13 -15.21
C GLY A 274 -4.51 7.57 -15.23
N CYS A 275 -3.66 8.52 -15.62
CA CYS A 275 -4.11 9.78 -16.19
C CYS A 275 -3.92 9.67 -17.70
N VAL A 276 -5.01 9.48 -18.44
CA VAL A 276 -5.02 9.59 -19.90
C VAL A 276 -5.29 11.06 -20.24
N SER A 277 -4.35 11.70 -20.92
CA SER A 277 -4.64 12.63 -22.01
C SER A 277 -3.39 12.91 -22.83
N GLN A 278 -3.39 12.53 -24.11
CA GLN A 278 -3.08 13.45 -25.19
C GLN A 278 -3.88 13.01 -26.43
N ASP A 279 -4.82 13.87 -26.81
CA ASP A 279 -5.42 13.91 -28.13
C ASP A 279 -4.31 14.16 -29.16
N GLU A 280 -4.02 13.18 -30.02
CA GLU A 280 -3.41 13.47 -31.31
C GLU A 280 -4.52 13.62 -32.34
N THR A 281 -4.93 14.87 -32.54
CA THR A 281 -5.69 15.28 -33.71
C THR A 281 -4.85 15.08 -34.97
N SER A 282 -5.41 14.29 -35.88
CA SER A 282 -5.25 14.32 -37.33
C SER A 282 -4.66 15.63 -37.92
N SER A 283 -3.50 15.51 -38.56
CA SER A 283 -3.18 16.10 -39.87
C SER A 283 -1.89 15.51 -40.41
#